data_AF-A0AAJ2Q8M3-F1
#
_entry.id   AF-A0AAJ2Q8M3-F1
#
_cell.length_a   1.000
_cell.length_b   1.000
_cell.length_c   1.000
_cell.angle_alpha   90.00
_cell.angle_beta   90.00
_cell.angle_gamma   90.00
#
_symmetry.space_group_name_H-M   'P 1'
#
loop_
_entity.id
_entity.type
_entity.pdbx_description
1 polymer ?
#
loop_
_entity_poly.entity_id
_entity_poly.type
_entity_poly.pdbx_seq_one_letter_code
_entity_poly.pdbx_strand_id
1 'polypeptide(L)' 'MFSNLRRALRKSGPAAPKMRTIYHWRCECGAKSRGPGGWGIPSDADYNAQRHQWRMGVGHPLPEVYSTEEEDPRY' A
#
# COMPACT_ATOMS: atom_id res chain seq x y z
N MET A 1 -19.06 25.76 -42.37
CA MET A 1 -19.55 25.26 -41.07
C MET A 1 -18.39 24.58 -40.36
N PHE A 2 -17.79 25.28 -39.40
CA PHE A 2 -16.64 24.79 -38.65
C PHE A 2 -17.06 23.86 -37.51
N SER A 3 -16.18 22.90 -37.19
CA SER A 3 -16.01 22.26 -35.87
C SER A 3 -16.48 20.81 -35.71
N ASN A 4 -15.89 19.87 -36.48
CA ASN A 4 -15.73 18.47 -36.03
C ASN A 4 -14.44 18.23 -35.22
N LEU A 5 -13.74 19.30 -34.82
CA LEU A 5 -12.42 19.23 -34.17
C LEU A 5 -12.42 19.00 -32.65
N ARG A 6 -13.60 18.87 -32.00
CA ARG A 6 -13.67 18.77 -30.53
C ARG A 6 -13.61 17.35 -29.97
N ARG A 7 -13.57 16.30 -30.80
CA ARG A 7 -13.60 14.90 -30.31
C ARG A 7 -12.22 14.25 -30.18
N ALA A 8 -11.17 14.81 -30.77
CA ALA A 8 -9.85 14.18 -30.84
C ALA A 8 -8.92 14.48 -29.64
N LEU A 9 -9.21 15.51 -28.83
CA LEU A 9 -8.29 15.99 -27.77
C LEU A 9 -8.51 15.37 -26.38
N ARG A 10 -9.43 14.40 -26.21
CA ARG A 10 -9.67 13.76 -24.90
C ARG A 10 -8.86 12.48 -24.66
N LYS A 11 -8.02 12.04 -25.60
CA LYS A 11 -7.47 10.67 -25.63
C LYS A 11 -5.95 10.57 -25.54
N SER A 12 -5.29 11.55 -24.94
CA SER A 12 -3.81 11.56 -24.89
C SER A 12 -3.27 12.39 -23.74
N GLY A 13 -3.63 12.03 -22.50
CA GLY A 13 -2.68 12.17 -21.40
C GLY A 13 -2.10 10.78 -21.15
N PRO A 14 -0.78 10.61 -20.90
CA PRO A 14 -0.33 9.38 -20.26
C PRO A 14 -1.17 9.25 -18.99
N ALA A 15 -1.88 8.14 -18.84
CA ALA A 15 -2.58 7.87 -17.58
C ALA A 15 -1.51 7.97 -16.50
N ALA A 16 -1.67 8.91 -15.56
CA ALA A 16 -0.72 9.03 -14.46
C ALA A 16 -0.56 7.63 -13.83
N PRO A 17 0.67 7.22 -13.49
CA PRO A 17 0.90 5.91 -12.92
C PRO A 17 -0.05 5.71 -11.74
N LYS A 18 -0.79 4.60 -11.73
CA LYS A 18 -1.71 4.32 -10.64
C LYS A 18 -0.87 3.95 -9.42
N MET A 19 -0.70 4.90 -8.53
CA MET A 19 -0.10 4.66 -7.22
C MET A 19 -1.06 3.79 -6.40
N ARG A 20 -0.55 2.71 -5.82
CA ARG A 20 -1.24 1.90 -4.83
C ARG A 20 -0.57 2.10 -3.47
N THR A 21 -1.38 2.24 -2.43
CA THR A 21 -0.89 2.28 -1.06
C THR A 21 -0.70 0.86 -0.56
N ILE A 22 0.48 0.57 -0.01
CA ILE A 22 0.82 -0.72 0.57
C ILE A 22 1.08 -0.52 2.05
N TYR A 23 0.46 -1.37 2.86
CA TYR A 23 0.63 -1.34 4.31
C TYR A 23 1.64 -2.40 4.75
N HIS A 24 2.52 -2.01 5.66
CA HIS A 24 3.59 -2.82 6.21
C HIS A 24 3.58 -2.73 7.73
N TRP A 25 4.23 -3.70 8.38
CA TRP A 25 4.52 -3.61 9.80
C TRP A 25 5.96 -4.00 10.06
N ARG A 26 6.56 -3.41 11.10
CA ARG A 26 7.89 -3.73 11.59
C ARG A 26 7.90 -3.71 13.12
N CYS A 27 8.80 -4.46 13.72
CA CYS A 27 9.03 -4.48 15.15
C CYS A 27 10.53 -4.38 15.42
N GLU A 28 10.91 -3.71 16.50
CA GLU A 28 12.31 -3.52 16.90
C GLU A 28 13.05 -4.83 17.14
N CYS A 29 12.33 -5.92 17.45
CA CYS A 29 12.92 -7.25 17.58
C CYS A 29 13.39 -7.87 16.24
N GLY A 30 13.22 -7.16 15.13
CA GLY A 30 13.59 -7.59 13.78
C GLY A 30 12.47 -8.27 12.99
N ALA A 31 11.31 -8.51 13.60
CA ALA A 31 10.14 -9.04 12.90
C ALA A 31 9.52 -7.95 12.00
N LYS A 32 9.12 -8.32 10.78
CA LYS A 32 8.51 -7.40 9.81
C LYS A 32 7.59 -8.14 8.84
N SER A 33 6.77 -7.39 8.10
CA SER A 33 5.94 -7.97 7.04
C SER A 33 6.82 -8.62 5.95
N ARG A 34 6.40 -9.80 5.46
CA ARG A 34 7.10 -10.55 4.40
C ARG A 34 6.78 -10.06 2.98
N GLY A 35 6.03 -8.98 2.88
CA GLY A 35 5.51 -8.44 1.63
C GLY A 35 4.48 -7.34 1.93
N PRO A 36 3.81 -6.83 0.88
CA PRO A 36 2.63 -6.00 1.07
C PRO A 36 1.65 -6.70 2.02
N GLY A 37 1.25 -6.02 3.09
CA GLY A 37 0.10 -6.43 3.90
C GLY A 37 -1.05 -6.70 2.95
N GLY A 38 -1.71 -7.85 3.12
CA GLY A 38 -2.56 -8.49 2.11
C GLY A 38 -3.30 -7.48 1.24
N TRP A 39 -3.06 -7.55 -0.07
CA TRP A 39 -3.77 -6.74 -1.08
C TRP A 39 -3.76 -5.21 -0.88
N GLY A 40 -2.87 -4.66 -0.04
CA GLY A 40 -2.87 -3.23 0.28
C GLY A 40 -3.97 -2.82 1.26
N ILE A 41 -4.39 -3.73 2.15
CA ILE A 41 -5.43 -3.45 3.15
C ILE A 41 -4.77 -3.12 4.51
N PRO A 42 -5.10 -1.98 5.15
CA PRO A 42 -4.50 -1.58 6.42
C PRO A 42 -4.78 -2.57 7.55
N SER A 43 -6.00 -3.14 7.59
CA SER A 43 -6.40 -4.10 8.63
C SER A 43 -5.53 -5.35 8.68
N ASP A 44 -5.00 -5.79 7.54
CA ASP A 44 -4.14 -6.97 7.48
C ASP A 44 -2.77 -6.68 8.11
N ALA A 45 -2.22 -5.48 7.90
CA ALA A 45 -0.98 -5.06 8.53
C ALA A 45 -1.15 -4.92 10.05
N ASP A 46 -2.22 -4.26 10.48
CA ASP A 46 -2.58 -4.08 11.90
C ASP A 46 -2.80 -5.43 12.60
N TYR A 47 -3.53 -6.34 11.96
CA TYR A 47 -3.82 -7.64 12.55
C TYR A 47 -2.56 -8.50 12.68
N ASN A 48 -1.66 -8.46 11.68
CA ASN A 48 -0.40 -9.20 11.77
C ASN A 48 0.55 -8.60 12.80
N ALA A 49 0.58 -7.28 12.94
CA ALA A 49 1.32 -6.58 14.00
C ALA A 49 0.80 -7.00 15.39
N GLN A 50 -0.51 -6.93 15.62
CA GLN A 50 -1.12 -7.37 16.89
C GLN A 50 -0.87 -8.86 17.18
N ARG A 51 -1.02 -9.72 16.17
CA ARG A 51 -0.71 -11.14 16.30
C ARG A 51 0.74 -11.38 16.69
N HIS A 52 1.68 -10.59 16.16
CA HIS A 52 3.08 -10.64 16.58
C HIS A 52 3.23 -10.26 18.05
N GLN A 53 2.62 -9.14 18.48
CA GLN A 53 2.64 -8.71 19.88
C GLN A 53 2.11 -9.80 20.83
N TRP A 54 0.98 -10.42 20.50
CA TRP A 54 0.37 -11.49 21.31
C TRP A 54 1.25 -12.73 21.44
N ARG A 55 2.15 -12.98 20.49
CA ARG A 55 3.06 -14.14 20.51
C ARG A 55 4.31 -13.93 21.35
N MET A 56 4.76 -12.69 21.53
CA MET A 56 6.04 -12.39 22.17
C MET A 56 5.90 -12.12 23.67
N GLY A 57 4.70 -11.75 24.14
CA GLY A 57 4.40 -11.61 25.57
C GLY A 57 4.65 -10.21 26.14
N VAL A 58 4.66 -10.11 27.47
CA VAL A 58 4.77 -8.84 28.20
C VAL A 58 6.20 -8.27 28.11
N GLY A 59 6.33 -6.99 27.79
CA GLY A 59 7.63 -6.29 27.68
C GLY A 59 8.24 -6.31 26.28
N HIS A 60 7.59 -6.96 25.30
CA HIS A 60 8.01 -6.92 23.90
C HIS A 60 7.71 -5.56 23.26
N PRO A 61 8.64 -4.98 22.46
CA PRO A 61 8.42 -3.70 21.78
C PRO A 61 7.20 -3.75 20.87
N LEU A 62 6.42 -2.67 20.90
CA LEU A 62 5.22 -2.56 20.08
C LEU A 62 5.60 -2.52 18.58
N PRO A 63 4.95 -3.32 17.74
CA PRO A 63 5.13 -3.23 16.30
C PRO A 63 4.53 -1.93 15.77
N GLU A 64 5.25 -1.30 14.84
CA GLU A 64 4.85 -0.11 14.10
C GLU A 64 4.23 -0.53 12.77
N VAL A 65 3.10 0.09 12.42
CA VAL A 65 2.42 -0.08 11.13
C VAL A 65 2.60 1.19 10.32
N TYR A 66 3.00 1.05 9.06
CA TYR A 66 3.28 2.16 8.17
C TYR A 66 2.83 1.82 6.75
N SER A 67 2.72 2.84 5.90
CA SER A 67 2.33 2.65 4.50
C SER A 67 3.35 3.27 3.54
N THR A 68 3.50 2.65 2.38
CA THR A 68 4.29 3.14 1.26
C THR A 68 3.39 3.30 0.03
N GLU A 69 3.71 4.26 -0.83
CA GLU A 69 3.06 4.40 -2.13
C GLU A 69 3.96 3.72 -3.17
N GLU A 70 3.45 2.70 -3.84
CA GLU A 70 4.14 2.02 -4.94
C GLU A 70 3.38 2.22 -6.23
N GLU A 71 4.09 2.30 -7.35
CA GLU A 71 3.49 2.26 -8.68
C GLU A 71 2.91 0.87 -8.94
N ASP A 72 1.65 0.77 -9.37
CA ASP A 72 1.05 -0.51 -9.74
C ASP A 72 1.50 -0.91 -11.15
N PRO A 73 2.39 -1.91 -11.31
CA PRO A 73 2.96 -2.27 -12.62
C PRO A 73 1.96 -2.92 -13.58
N ARG A 74 0.69 -3.06 -13.17
CA ARG A 74 -0.40 -3.67 -13.95
C ARG A 74 -1.12 -2.68 -14.87
N TYR A 75 -0.81 -1.38 -14.81
CA TYR A 75 -1.48 -0.33 -15.58
C TYR A 75 -0.49 0.51 -16.38
#